data_AF-A0A0C7MPT7-F1
#
_entry.id   AF-A0A0C7MPT7-F1
#
_cell.length_a   1.000
_cell.length_b   1.000
_cell.length_c   1.000
_cell.angle_alpha   90.00
_cell.angle_beta   90.00
_cell.angle_gamma   90.00
#
_symmetry.space_group_name_H-M   'P 1'
#
loop_
_entity.id
_entity.type
_entity.pdbx_description
1 polymer ?
#
loop_
_entity_poly.entity_id
_entity_poly.type
_entity_poly.pdbx_seq_one_letter_code
_entity_poly.pdbx_strand_id
1 'polypeptide(L)'
;MSDRPGSAPAINASSQEEFNFQHVPAQALDAVRMRLAQLTHSLAKLKDEMAKADLPQWYSLQMQVSVILTQLQSLTTTLHHFEELLDSTIVYPVGTFPTTAHEGLLTTLLRKKNIPEAESWIHDAKETAGIDLNTMSSDDVKKCLKDDEEVTKWALGFLKQEHSNYAFRGLHTSQEISENPTLGAYDEYQPSVSNNIPKQPFDVDSILKIIHQGA
;
A
#
# COMPACT_ATOMS: atom_id res chain seq x y z
N MET A 1 -18.18 48.67 58.16
CA MET A 1 -18.54 47.24 58.21
C MET A 1 -19.06 46.89 56.83
N SER A 2 -18.18 46.40 55.97
CA SER A 2 -18.43 46.20 54.55
C SER A 2 -18.99 44.79 54.33
N ASP A 3 -20.17 44.73 53.72
CA ASP A 3 -20.82 43.51 53.26
C ASP A 3 -19.97 42.79 52.21
N ARG A 4 -19.74 41.51 52.46
CA ARG A 4 -18.98 40.58 51.62
C ARG A 4 -19.99 39.87 50.70
N PRO A 5 -19.90 39.98 49.36
CA PRO A 5 -20.84 39.28 48.49
C PRO A 5 -20.56 37.78 48.52
N GLY A 6 -21.65 37.01 48.54
CA GLY A 6 -21.67 35.56 48.67
C GLY A 6 -20.81 34.85 47.63
N SER A 7 -20.10 33.83 48.11
CA SER A 7 -19.39 32.84 47.31
C SER A 7 -20.37 32.17 46.35
N ALA A 8 -20.19 32.41 45.05
CA ALA A 8 -20.77 31.58 44.01
C ALA A 8 -20.32 30.12 44.20
N PRO A 9 -21.18 29.11 43.96
CA PRO A 9 -20.75 27.73 43.98
C PRO A 9 -19.83 27.50 42.78
N ALA A 10 -18.59 27.09 43.05
CA ALA A 10 -17.70 26.57 42.04
C ALA A 10 -18.36 25.35 41.39
N ILE A 11 -18.69 25.48 40.10
CA ILE A 11 -19.13 24.36 39.26
C ILE A 11 -17.92 23.44 39.14
N ASN A 12 -17.93 22.33 39.89
CA ASN A 12 -16.91 21.29 39.81
C ASN A 12 -16.81 20.76 38.38
N ALA A 13 -15.75 21.17 37.67
CA ALA A 13 -15.36 20.70 36.36
C ALA A 13 -14.60 19.37 36.44
N SER A 14 -15.19 18.35 37.05
CA SER A 14 -14.54 17.05 37.22
C SER A 14 -15.56 15.92 37.29
N SER A 15 -16.30 15.73 36.21
CA SER A 15 -16.96 14.45 35.90
C SER A 15 -16.38 13.95 34.59
N GLN A 16 -15.10 13.55 34.60
CA GLN A 16 -14.58 12.73 33.51
C GLN A 16 -15.23 11.36 33.67
N GLU A 17 -16.34 11.13 32.97
CA GLU A 17 -16.89 9.79 32.79
C GLU A 17 -15.79 8.91 32.18
N GLU A 18 -15.39 7.85 32.86
CA GLU A 18 -14.47 6.84 32.32
C GLU A 18 -15.18 6.13 31.17
N PHE A 19 -14.91 6.59 29.94
CA PHE A 19 -15.44 5.96 28.74
C PHE A 19 -14.82 4.56 28.58
N ASN A 20 -15.67 3.55 28.42
CA ASN A 20 -15.24 2.17 28.20
C ASN A 20 -14.86 1.97 26.71
N PHE A 21 -13.55 1.83 26.44
CA PHE A 21 -13.00 1.64 25.10
C PHE A 21 -12.77 0.16 24.72
N GLN A 22 -13.26 -0.80 25.52
CA GLN A 22 -12.94 -2.23 25.36
C GLN A 22 -13.34 -2.82 23.99
N HIS A 23 -14.34 -2.24 23.33
CA HIS A 23 -14.86 -2.72 22.04
C HIS A 23 -14.29 -1.96 20.82
N VAL A 24 -13.39 -1.01 21.01
CA VAL A 24 -12.80 -0.27 19.89
C VAL A 24 -11.64 -1.08 19.30
N PRO A 25 -11.64 -1.42 18.00
CA PRO A 25 -10.54 -2.14 17.37
C PRO A 25 -9.31 -1.23 17.15
N ALA A 26 -8.65 -0.86 18.24
CA ALA A 26 -7.56 0.12 18.26
C ALA A 26 -6.37 -0.32 17.39
N GLN A 27 -6.06 -1.62 17.37
CA GLN A 27 -4.95 -2.15 16.59
C GLN A 27 -5.19 -2.03 15.08
N ALA A 28 -6.39 -2.38 14.61
CA ALA A 28 -6.74 -2.28 13.20
C ALA A 28 -6.75 -0.81 12.75
N LEU A 29 -7.34 0.07 13.58
CA LEU A 29 -7.39 1.50 13.30
C LEU A 29 -5.99 2.14 13.26
N ASP A 30 -5.10 1.76 14.19
CA ASP A 30 -3.73 2.30 14.20
C ASP A 30 -2.90 1.82 13.01
N ALA A 31 -3.09 0.56 12.60
CA ALA A 31 -2.47 0.04 11.38
C ALA A 31 -2.93 0.82 10.14
N VAL A 32 -4.24 1.07 9.99
CA VAL A 32 -4.79 1.88 8.89
C VAL A 32 -4.29 3.32 8.98
N ARG A 33 -4.29 3.92 10.18
CA ARG A 33 -3.82 5.28 10.43
C ARG A 33 -2.36 5.46 10.00
N MET A 34 -1.49 4.52 10.34
CA MET A 34 -0.08 4.55 9.97
C MET A 34 0.09 4.56 8.44
N ARG A 35 -0.67 3.73 7.72
CA ARG A 35 -0.65 3.68 6.25
C ARG A 35 -1.22 4.95 5.61
N LEU A 36 -2.30 5.48 6.16
CA LEU A 36 -2.90 6.73 5.69
C LEU A 36 -1.93 7.90 5.89
N ALA A 37 -1.26 7.98 7.04
CA ALA A 37 -0.24 9.00 7.30
C ALA A 37 0.93 8.94 6.30
N GLN A 38 1.40 7.74 5.96
CA GLN A 38 2.43 7.53 4.93
C GLN A 38 1.97 8.03 3.55
N LEU A 39 0.74 7.68 3.16
CA LEU A 39 0.15 8.13 1.89
C LEU A 39 -0.02 9.65 1.85
N THR A 40 -0.54 10.26 2.91
CA THR A 40 -0.69 11.71 3.02
C THR A 40 0.65 12.42 2.93
N HIS A 41 1.69 11.90 3.58
CA HIS A 41 3.03 12.48 3.49
C HIS A 41 3.57 12.45 2.05
N SER A 42 3.39 11.32 1.34
CA SER A 42 3.82 11.19 -0.05
C SER A 42 3.02 12.07 -1.01
N LEU A 43 1.71 12.21 -0.80
CA LEU A 43 0.86 13.12 -1.56
C LEU A 43 1.20 14.60 -1.31
N ALA A 44 1.47 14.97 -0.05
CA ALA A 44 1.92 16.31 0.29
C ALA A 44 3.22 16.66 -0.43
N LYS A 45 4.18 15.72 -0.44
CA LYS A 45 5.43 15.87 -1.18
C LYS A 45 5.20 16.04 -2.68
N LEU A 46 4.34 15.21 -3.29
CA LEU A 46 4.00 15.37 -4.71
C LEU A 46 3.35 16.73 -5.00
N LYS A 47 2.41 17.16 -4.15
CA LYS A 47 1.78 18.48 -4.25
C LYS A 47 2.82 19.60 -4.19
N ASP A 48 3.78 19.50 -3.29
CA ASP A 48 4.84 20.51 -3.12
C ASP A 48 5.81 20.52 -4.32
N GLU A 49 6.10 19.36 -4.92
CA GLU A 49 6.85 19.27 -6.18
C GLU A 49 6.09 19.86 -7.37
N MET A 50 4.77 19.64 -7.45
CA MET A 50 3.91 20.20 -8.50
C MET A 50 3.62 21.69 -8.30
N ALA A 51 3.76 22.22 -7.09
CA ALA A 51 3.59 23.64 -6.78
C ALA A 51 4.80 24.50 -7.20
N LYS A 52 5.91 23.87 -7.59
CA LYS A 52 7.08 24.59 -8.12
C LYS A 52 6.77 25.16 -9.50
N ALA A 53 7.35 26.33 -9.81
CA ALA A 53 7.09 27.05 -11.06
C ALA A 53 7.61 26.29 -12.30
N ASP A 54 8.66 25.49 -12.14
CA ASP A 54 9.19 24.62 -13.19
C ASP A 54 8.68 23.19 -12.97
N LEU A 55 8.15 22.57 -14.04
CA LEU A 55 7.73 21.17 -13.98
C LEU A 55 8.94 20.28 -13.63
N PRO A 56 8.81 19.38 -12.64
CA PRO A 56 9.87 18.45 -12.31
C PRO A 56 10.16 17.53 -13.49
N GLN A 57 11.39 17.03 -13.55
CA GLN A 57 11.78 16.02 -14.53
C GLN A 57 10.80 14.83 -14.49
N TRP A 58 10.27 14.43 -15.65
CA TRP A 58 9.27 13.36 -15.78
C TRP A 58 9.61 12.09 -14.98
N TYR A 59 10.87 11.65 -15.03
CA TYR A 59 11.33 10.47 -14.29
C TYR A 59 11.14 10.61 -12.77
N SER A 60 11.40 11.79 -12.21
CA SER A 60 11.18 12.05 -10.79
C SER A 60 9.70 11.98 -10.42
N LEU A 61 8.82 12.50 -11.28
CA LEU A 61 7.37 12.41 -11.10
C LEU A 61 6.88 10.96 -11.18
N GLN A 62 7.32 10.20 -12.19
CA GLN A 62 6.96 8.79 -12.35
C GLN A 62 7.36 7.97 -11.12
N MET A 63 8.57 8.19 -10.59
CA MET A 63 9.04 7.51 -9.38
C MET A 63 8.16 7.85 -8.16
N GLN A 64 7.77 9.13 -8.00
CA GLN A 64 6.88 9.53 -6.89
C GLN A 64 5.49 8.90 -7.03
N VAL A 65 4.92 8.86 -8.23
CA VAL A 65 3.63 8.20 -8.51
C VAL A 65 3.72 6.70 -8.23
N SER A 66 4.81 6.03 -8.62
CA SER A 66 5.02 4.61 -8.34
C SER A 66 5.09 4.32 -6.84
N VAL A 67 5.70 5.21 -6.06
CA VAL A 67 5.73 5.10 -4.60
C VAL A 67 4.33 5.28 -4.00
N ILE A 68 3.57 6.27 -4.48
CA ILE A 68 2.18 6.50 -4.05
C ILE A 68 1.31 5.27 -4.38
N LEU A 69 1.46 4.69 -5.57
CA LEU A 69 0.72 3.50 -5.98
C LEU A 69 1.02 2.31 -5.05
N THR A 70 2.28 2.10 -4.69
CA THR A 70 2.69 1.05 -3.75
C THR A 70 2.09 1.27 -2.36
N GLN A 71 2.06 2.52 -1.88
CA GLN A 71 1.46 2.87 -0.60
C GLN A 71 -0.07 2.71 -0.61
N LEU A 72 -0.72 3.07 -1.72
CA LEU A 72 -2.15 2.87 -1.91
C LEU A 72 -2.50 1.38 -1.91
N GLN A 73 -1.73 0.55 -2.63
CA GLN A 73 -1.91 -0.91 -2.62
C GLN A 73 -1.73 -1.49 -1.21
N SER A 74 -0.74 -1.02 -0.46
CA SER A 74 -0.51 -1.40 0.94
C SER A 74 -1.69 -1.03 1.84
N LEU A 75 -2.25 0.18 1.67
CA LEU A 75 -3.44 0.64 2.39
C LEU A 75 -4.65 -0.23 2.06
N THR A 76 -4.94 -0.47 0.78
CA THR A 76 -6.06 -1.30 0.32
C THR A 76 -5.96 -2.73 0.87
N THR A 77 -4.77 -3.31 0.85
CA THR A 77 -4.53 -4.66 1.42
C THR A 77 -4.79 -4.68 2.93
N THR A 78 -4.38 -3.62 3.64
CA THR A 78 -4.60 -3.49 5.09
C THR A 78 -6.09 -3.30 5.40
N LEU A 79 -6.82 -2.52 4.61
CA LEU A 79 -8.26 -2.33 4.77
C LEU A 79 -9.03 -3.63 4.52
N HIS A 80 -8.70 -4.37 3.47
CA HIS A 80 -9.32 -5.67 3.21
C HIS A 80 -9.04 -6.70 4.32
N HIS A 81 -7.84 -6.68 4.90
CA HIS A 81 -7.51 -7.58 6.01
C HIS A 81 -8.39 -7.33 7.26
N PHE A 82 -8.80 -6.08 7.50
CA PHE A 82 -9.62 -5.69 8.65
C PHE A 82 -11.08 -5.36 8.28
N GLU A 83 -11.54 -5.77 7.10
CA GLU A 83 -12.84 -5.37 6.53
C GLU A 83 -14.01 -5.70 7.47
N GLU A 84 -14.07 -6.92 7.99
CA GLU A 84 -15.13 -7.40 8.89
C GLU A 84 -15.19 -6.59 10.21
N LEU A 85 -14.02 -6.25 10.77
CA LEU A 85 -13.94 -5.46 12.01
C LEU A 85 -14.30 -4.00 11.77
N LEU A 86 -13.90 -3.44 10.64
CA LEU A 86 -14.17 -2.04 10.31
C LEU A 86 -15.64 -1.84 9.91
N ASP A 87 -16.27 -2.79 9.24
CA ASP A 87 -17.68 -2.70 8.85
C ASP A 87 -18.65 -2.85 10.04
N SER A 88 -18.27 -3.66 11.04
CA SER A 88 -19.04 -3.81 12.28
C SER A 88 -18.86 -2.65 13.28
N THR A 89 -17.87 -1.78 13.08
CA THR A 89 -17.56 -0.68 13.99
C THR A 89 -18.39 0.56 13.67
N ILE A 90 -19.14 1.07 14.66
CA ILE A 90 -19.91 2.31 14.53
C ILE A 90 -19.12 3.47 15.12
N VAL A 91 -18.93 4.54 14.34
CA VAL A 91 -18.16 5.72 14.74
C VAL A 91 -19.09 6.80 15.29
N TYR A 92 -18.91 7.16 16.56
CA TYR A 92 -19.58 8.30 17.21
C TYR A 92 -18.54 9.28 17.76
N PRO A 93 -18.86 10.60 17.83
CA PRO A 93 -18.01 11.55 18.51
C PRO A 93 -17.88 11.21 20.00
N VAL A 94 -16.69 11.43 20.54
CA VAL A 94 -16.45 11.32 21.99
C VAL A 94 -17.25 12.37 22.75
N GLY A 95 -17.69 12.06 23.98
CA GLY A 95 -18.48 12.99 24.82
C GLY A 95 -17.77 14.29 25.20
N THR A 96 -16.44 14.34 25.04
CA THR A 96 -15.62 15.54 25.22
C THR A 96 -15.63 16.48 24.01
N PHE A 97 -16.14 16.03 22.86
CA PHE A 97 -16.20 16.85 21.66
C PHE A 97 -17.45 17.76 21.70
N PRO A 98 -17.32 19.09 21.52
CA PRO A 98 -18.45 20.00 21.56
C PRO A 98 -19.31 19.87 20.30
N THR A 99 -20.23 18.91 20.31
CA THR A 99 -21.08 18.53 19.18
C THR A 99 -21.99 19.66 18.69
N THR A 100 -22.50 20.52 19.59
CA THR A 100 -23.39 21.63 19.26
C THR A 100 -22.67 22.86 18.66
N ALA A 101 -21.39 23.07 18.97
CA ALA A 101 -20.63 24.20 18.45
C ALA A 101 -20.03 23.92 17.06
N HIS A 102 -19.76 22.66 16.74
CA HIS A 102 -19.05 22.23 15.53
C HIS A 102 -19.79 21.16 14.72
N GLU A 103 -21.12 21.21 14.72
CA GLU A 103 -21.98 20.25 14.00
C GLU A 103 -21.66 20.20 12.49
N GLY A 104 -21.45 21.36 11.86
CA GLY A 104 -21.11 21.44 10.42
C GLY A 104 -19.77 20.77 10.06
N LEU A 105 -18.78 20.86 10.95
CA LEU A 105 -17.50 20.17 10.75
C LEU A 105 -17.66 18.66 10.92
N LEU A 106 -18.41 18.24 11.95
CA LEU A 106 -18.64 16.84 12.26
C LEU A 106 -19.39 16.11 11.14
N THR A 107 -20.45 16.72 10.62
CA THR A 107 -21.21 16.19 9.47
C THR A 107 -20.35 16.07 8.22
N THR A 108 -19.37 16.96 8.04
CA THR A 108 -18.42 16.89 6.92
C THR A 108 -17.38 15.79 7.12
N LEU A 109 -16.81 15.63 8.31
CA LEU A 109 -15.78 14.63 8.61
C LEU A 109 -16.32 13.19 8.63
N LEU A 110 -17.53 13.00 9.15
CA LEU A 110 -18.18 11.68 9.24
C LEU A 110 -19.00 11.32 7.99
N ARG A 111 -18.95 12.16 6.94
CA ARG A 111 -19.66 11.89 5.69
C ARG A 111 -19.07 10.65 4.99
N LYS A 112 -19.89 9.61 4.82
CA LYS A 112 -19.57 8.41 4.01
C LYS A 112 -19.94 8.56 2.52
N LYS A 113 -20.67 9.61 2.13
CA LYS A 113 -21.09 9.82 0.73
C LYS A 113 -19.91 10.24 -0.13
N ASN A 114 -19.69 9.48 -1.21
CA ASN A 114 -18.66 9.73 -2.21
C ASN A 114 -18.72 11.16 -2.79
N ILE A 115 -17.61 11.57 -3.40
CA ILE A 115 -17.53 12.80 -4.17
C ILE A 115 -18.39 12.67 -5.45
N PRO A 116 -19.03 13.76 -5.91
CA PRO A 116 -19.94 13.70 -7.05
C PRO A 116 -19.27 13.24 -8.34
N GLU A 117 -18.00 13.59 -8.57
CA GLU A 117 -17.23 13.15 -9.75
C GLU A 117 -17.06 11.62 -9.77
N ALA A 118 -16.77 11.01 -8.62
CA ALA A 118 -16.67 9.56 -8.52
C ALA A 118 -18.03 8.88 -8.70
N GLU A 119 -19.13 9.49 -8.23
CA GLU A 119 -20.48 8.98 -8.49
C GLU A 119 -20.82 9.02 -9.98
N SER A 120 -20.41 10.08 -10.71
CA SER A 120 -20.56 10.17 -12.17
C SER A 120 -19.80 9.06 -12.87
N TRP A 121 -18.51 8.86 -12.55
CA TRP A 121 -17.71 7.81 -13.19
C TRP A 121 -18.23 6.41 -12.91
N ILE A 122 -18.79 6.16 -11.72
CA ILE A 122 -19.46 4.89 -11.41
C ILE A 122 -20.72 4.71 -12.26
N HIS A 123 -21.47 5.78 -12.51
CA HIS A 123 -22.65 5.74 -13.37
C HIS A 123 -22.27 5.47 -14.83
N ASP A 124 -21.29 6.21 -15.36
CA ASP A 124 -20.79 6.06 -16.73
C ASP A 124 -20.22 4.66 -16.97
N ALA A 125 -19.51 4.10 -15.97
CA ALA A 125 -18.98 2.75 -16.04
C ALA A 125 -20.09 1.68 -16.09
N LYS A 126 -21.18 1.89 -15.34
CA LYS A 126 -22.34 0.98 -15.36
C LYS A 126 -23.07 1.03 -16.70
N GLU A 127 -23.24 2.22 -17.27
CA GLU A 127 -23.82 2.41 -18.60
C GLU A 127 -22.96 1.75 -19.68
N THR A 128 -21.64 1.99 -19.65
CA THR A 128 -20.68 1.42 -20.61
C THR A 128 -20.62 -0.10 -20.54
N ALA A 129 -20.72 -0.68 -19.35
CA ALA A 129 -20.75 -2.12 -19.16
C ALA A 129 -22.05 -2.77 -19.68
N GLY A 130 -23.06 -1.98 -20.09
CA GLY A 130 -24.36 -2.48 -20.55
C GLY A 130 -25.14 -3.21 -19.45
N ILE A 131 -24.76 -3.03 -18.18
CA ILE A 131 -25.43 -3.65 -17.03
C ILE A 131 -26.62 -2.78 -16.66
N ASP A 132 -27.68 -2.89 -17.46
CA ASP A 132 -28.98 -2.38 -17.07
C ASP A 132 -29.60 -3.32 -16.04
N LEU A 133 -29.49 -2.93 -14.75
CA LEU A 133 -30.09 -3.64 -13.60
C LEU A 133 -31.60 -3.87 -13.74
N ASN A 134 -32.26 -3.17 -14.69
CA ASN A 134 -33.68 -3.30 -14.98
C ASN A 134 -34.01 -4.42 -15.99
N THR A 135 -33.03 -4.89 -16.77
CA THR A 135 -33.25 -5.79 -17.91
C THR A 135 -32.58 -7.14 -17.73
N MET A 136 -31.48 -7.21 -16.99
CA MET A 136 -30.66 -8.42 -16.84
C MET A 136 -30.73 -8.93 -15.40
N SER A 137 -31.05 -10.22 -15.22
CA SER A 137 -31.10 -10.84 -13.89
C SER A 137 -29.71 -10.79 -13.23
N SER A 138 -29.65 -10.47 -11.94
CA SER A 138 -28.39 -10.40 -11.16
C SER A 138 -27.59 -11.71 -11.23
N ASP A 139 -28.25 -12.84 -11.43
CA ASP A 139 -27.62 -14.16 -11.53
C ASP A 139 -26.94 -14.40 -12.88
N ASP A 140 -27.43 -13.79 -13.96
CA ASP A 140 -26.83 -13.92 -15.30
C ASP A 140 -25.56 -13.07 -15.40
N VAL A 141 -25.57 -11.87 -14.79
CA VAL A 141 -24.38 -11.01 -14.68
C VAL A 141 -23.28 -11.72 -13.87
N LYS A 142 -23.64 -12.37 -12.75
CA LYS A 142 -22.67 -13.13 -11.94
C LYS A 142 -22.08 -14.33 -12.67
N LYS A 143 -22.80 -14.94 -13.61
CA LYS A 143 -22.27 -16.04 -14.43
C LYS A 143 -21.26 -15.51 -15.44
N CYS A 144 -21.61 -14.47 -16.20
CA CYS A 144 -20.66 -13.86 -17.15
C CYS A 144 -19.37 -13.38 -16.48
N LEU A 145 -19.46 -12.77 -15.29
CA LEU A 145 -18.27 -12.34 -14.55
C LEU A 145 -17.35 -13.50 -14.11
N LYS A 146 -17.92 -14.67 -13.81
CA LYS A 146 -17.12 -15.86 -13.46
C LYS A 146 -16.36 -16.40 -14.66
N ASP A 147 -17.01 -16.42 -15.82
CA ASP A 147 -16.36 -16.85 -17.07
C ASP A 147 -15.16 -15.94 -17.38
N ASP A 148 -15.30 -14.62 -17.20
CA ASP A 148 -14.21 -13.65 -17.38
C ASP A 148 -13.07 -13.83 -16.36
N GLU A 149 -13.39 -14.13 -15.09
CA GLU A 149 -12.39 -14.42 -14.06
C GLU A 149 -11.58 -15.68 -14.38
N GLU A 150 -12.23 -16.73 -14.88
CA GLU A 150 -11.57 -17.96 -15.31
C GLU A 150 -10.62 -17.71 -16.49
N VAL A 151 -11.06 -16.94 -17.49
CA VAL A 151 -10.23 -16.57 -18.65
C VAL A 151 -9.02 -15.74 -18.25
N THR A 152 -9.20 -14.72 -17.40
CA THR A 152 -8.08 -13.88 -16.94
C THR A 152 -7.07 -14.67 -16.10
N LYS A 153 -7.56 -15.58 -15.25
CA LYS A 153 -6.70 -16.48 -14.46
C LYS A 153 -5.93 -17.47 -15.36
N TRP A 154 -6.58 -18.03 -16.37
CA TRP A 154 -5.93 -18.87 -17.37
C TRP A 154 -4.83 -18.10 -18.11
N ALA A 155 -5.11 -16.88 -18.57
CA ALA A 155 -4.16 -16.04 -19.29
C ALA A 155 -2.91 -15.71 -18.44
N LEU A 156 -3.10 -15.41 -17.15
CA LEU A 156 -2.00 -15.21 -16.21
C LEU A 156 -1.16 -16.49 -16.04
N GLY A 157 -1.83 -17.65 -15.90
CA GLY A 157 -1.17 -18.95 -15.81
C GLY A 157 -0.30 -19.25 -17.04
N PHE A 158 -0.85 -19.02 -18.23
CA PHE A 158 -0.13 -19.16 -19.50
C PHE A 158 1.07 -18.22 -19.58
N LEU A 159 0.89 -16.93 -19.27
CA LEU A 159 1.98 -15.94 -19.27
C LEU A 159 3.11 -16.34 -18.31
N LYS A 160 2.76 -16.84 -17.12
CA LYS A 160 3.74 -17.26 -16.12
C LYS A 160 4.54 -18.48 -16.59
N GLN A 161 3.87 -19.43 -17.24
CA GLN A 161 4.52 -20.60 -17.84
C GLN A 161 5.48 -20.18 -18.94
N GLU A 162 5.02 -19.34 -19.88
CA GLU A 162 5.87 -18.82 -20.95
C GLU A 162 7.06 -18.02 -20.40
N HIS A 163 6.83 -17.10 -19.46
CA HIS A 163 7.92 -16.37 -18.81
C HIS A 163 8.95 -17.28 -18.14
N SER A 164 8.54 -18.45 -17.61
CA SER A 164 9.47 -19.42 -17.04
C SER A 164 10.26 -20.24 -18.09
N ASN A 165 9.71 -20.37 -19.30
CA ASN A 165 10.38 -21.05 -20.42
C ASN A 165 11.55 -20.23 -20.98
N TYR A 166 11.52 -18.90 -20.81
CA TYR A 166 12.55 -17.99 -21.31
C TYR A 166 13.49 -17.53 -20.20
N ALA A 167 14.80 -17.72 -20.40
CA ALA A 167 15.83 -17.08 -19.60
C ALA A 167 16.18 -15.71 -20.23
N PHE A 168 15.76 -14.62 -19.58
CA PHE A 168 16.14 -13.24 -19.98
C PHE A 168 17.50 -12.80 -19.43
N ARG A 169 18.32 -13.76 -18.99
CA ARG A 169 19.68 -13.52 -18.49
C ARG A 169 20.66 -14.01 -19.55
N GLY A 170 21.66 -13.20 -19.85
CA GLY A 170 22.66 -13.48 -20.88
C GLY A 170 22.85 -12.27 -21.79
N LEU A 171 23.94 -12.29 -22.56
CA LEU A 171 24.25 -11.23 -23.53
C LEU A 171 23.71 -11.55 -24.94
N HIS A 172 23.27 -12.79 -25.15
CA HIS A 172 22.89 -13.32 -26.46
C HIS A 172 21.40 -13.59 -26.55
N THR A 173 20.86 -13.35 -27.75
CA THR A 173 19.46 -13.68 -28.03
C THR A 173 19.29 -15.19 -28.22
N SER A 174 18.08 -15.71 -28.01
CA SER A 174 17.78 -17.13 -28.21
C SER A 174 18.10 -17.62 -29.64
N GLN A 175 18.02 -16.72 -30.63
CA GLN A 175 18.37 -17.01 -32.02
C GLN A 175 19.89 -17.23 -32.20
N GLU A 176 20.71 -16.36 -31.62
CA GLU A 176 22.18 -16.46 -31.67
C GLU A 176 22.70 -17.73 -30.97
N ILE A 177 22.08 -18.11 -29.85
CA ILE A 177 22.42 -19.37 -29.13
C ILE A 177 22.07 -20.60 -29.97
N SER A 178 20.98 -20.55 -30.76
CA SER A 178 20.59 -21.66 -31.63
C SER A 178 21.53 -21.84 -32.83
N GLU A 179 22.09 -20.73 -33.34
CA GLU A 179 23.03 -20.73 -34.47
C GLU A 179 24.45 -21.13 -34.04
N ASN A 180 24.88 -20.74 -32.84
CA ASN A 180 26.16 -21.14 -32.26
C ASN A 180 25.99 -21.58 -30.79
N PRO A 181 25.74 -22.88 -30.54
CA PRO A 181 25.53 -23.43 -29.20
C PRO A 181 26.69 -23.20 -28.22
N THR A 182 27.89 -22.92 -28.75
CA THR A 182 29.07 -22.61 -27.95
C THR A 182 28.98 -21.25 -27.25
N LEU A 183 28.17 -20.31 -27.74
CA LEU A 183 28.00 -18.99 -27.11
C LEU A 183 27.32 -19.10 -25.73
N GLY A 184 26.39 -20.04 -25.55
CA GLY A 184 25.72 -20.27 -24.28
C GLY A 184 26.62 -20.87 -23.18
N ALA A 185 27.79 -21.42 -23.54
CA ALA A 185 28.74 -21.99 -22.58
C ALA A 185 29.63 -20.92 -21.90
N TYR A 186 29.73 -19.72 -22.47
CA TYR A 186 30.54 -18.61 -21.96
C TYR A 186 29.70 -17.48 -21.33
N ASP A 187 28.40 -17.71 -21.16
CA ASP A 187 27.43 -16.69 -20.71
C ASP A 187 27.55 -16.36 -19.21
N GLU A 188 28.49 -16.99 -18.51
CA GLU A 188 28.92 -16.55 -17.19
C GLU A 188 29.88 -15.38 -17.38
N TYR A 189 29.43 -14.16 -17.06
CA TYR A 189 30.32 -13.02 -16.84
C TYR A 189 31.34 -13.44 -15.77
N GLN A 190 32.51 -13.89 -16.22
CA GLN A 190 33.67 -14.09 -15.37
C GLN A 190 34.27 -12.70 -15.20
N PRO A 191 34.07 -12.01 -14.05
CA PRO A 191 34.81 -10.78 -13.81
C PRO A 191 36.30 -11.11 -13.96
N SER A 192 37.05 -10.22 -14.61
CA SER A 192 38.49 -10.34 -14.84
C SER A 192 39.34 -10.24 -13.54
N VAL A 193 38.81 -10.77 -12.43
CA VAL A 193 39.45 -10.84 -11.12
C VAL A 193 40.43 -12.00 -11.00
N SER A 194 40.46 -12.96 -11.95
CA SER A 194 41.36 -14.12 -11.83
C SER A 194 42.85 -13.75 -11.85
N ASN A 195 43.22 -12.57 -12.37
CA ASN A 195 44.62 -12.13 -12.43
C ASN A 195 45.00 -11.08 -11.38
N ASN A 196 44.06 -10.50 -10.62
CA ASN A 196 44.35 -9.35 -9.74
C ASN A 196 43.94 -9.53 -8.27
N ILE A 197 43.32 -10.65 -7.88
CA ILE A 197 43.19 -10.96 -6.46
C ILE A 197 44.50 -11.62 -6.01
N PRO A 198 45.29 -10.98 -5.11
CA PRO A 198 46.45 -11.64 -4.55
C PRO A 198 45.98 -12.89 -3.83
N LYS A 199 46.51 -14.07 -4.21
CA LYS A 199 46.24 -15.33 -3.52
C LYS A 199 46.47 -15.11 -2.03
N GLN A 200 45.51 -15.52 -1.19
CA GLN A 200 45.67 -15.41 0.25
C GLN A 200 47.01 -16.05 0.65
N PRO A 201 47.89 -15.31 1.36
CA PRO A 201 49.28 -15.73 1.55
C PRO A 201 49.42 -16.96 2.46
N PHE A 202 48.38 -17.29 3.23
CA PHE A 202 48.34 -18.44 4.11
C PHE A 202 46.89 -18.91 4.30
N ASP A 203 46.76 -20.18 4.63
CA ASP A 203 45.49 -20.78 5.04
C ASP A 203 45.31 -20.60 6.56
N VAL A 204 44.25 -19.90 6.95
CA VAL A 204 43.96 -19.53 8.34
C VAL A 204 43.70 -20.77 9.20
N ASP A 205 43.07 -21.79 8.63
CA ASP A 205 42.75 -23.03 9.34
C ASP A 205 44.01 -23.85 9.65
N SER A 206 44.95 -23.87 8.71
CA SER A 206 46.28 -24.46 8.93
C SER A 206 47.05 -23.77 10.06
N ILE A 207 47.01 -22.43 10.13
CA ILE A 207 47.67 -21.69 11.23
C ILE A 207 46.99 -21.96 12.57
N LEU A 208 45.65 -21.90 12.61
CA LEU A 208 44.88 -22.18 13.83
C LEU A 208 45.14 -23.59 14.35
N LYS A 209 45.24 -24.58 13.44
CA LYS A 209 45.58 -25.95 13.78
C LYS A 209 46.98 -26.08 14.38
N ILE A 210 47.97 -25.41 13.81
CA ILE A 210 49.35 -25.39 14.34
C ILE A 210 49.39 -24.73 15.73
N ILE A 211 48.67 -23.62 15.93
CA ILE A 211 48.60 -22.93 17.22
C ILE A 211 47.95 -23.81 18.30
N HIS A 212 46.87 -24.51 17.95
CA HIS A 212 46.13 -25.31 18.93
C HIS A 212 46.75 -26.66 19.24
N GLN A 213 47.41 -27.30 18.27
CA GLN A 213 47.91 -28.67 18.43
C GLN A 213 49.40 -28.71 18.77
N GLY A 214 50.13 -27.59 18.59
CA GLY A 214 51.59 -27.62 18.54
C GLY A 214 52.07 -28.40 17.31
N ALA A 215 53.26 -28.09 16.81
CA ALA A 215 53.85 -28.86 15.71
C ALA A 215 54.12 -30.32 16.11
#